data_AF-E7G7W4-F1
#
_entry.id   AF-E7G7W4-F1
#
_cell.length_a   1.000
_cell.length_b   1.000
_cell.length_c   1.000
_cell.angle_alpha   90.00
_cell.angle_beta   90.00
_cell.angle_gamma   90.00
#
_symmetry.space_group_name_H-M   'P 1'
#
loop_
_entity.id
_entity.type
_entity.pdbx_description
1 polymer ?
#
loop_
_entity_poly.entity_id
_entity_poly.type
_entity_poly.pdbx_seq_one_letter_code
_entity_poly.pdbx_strand_id
1 'polypeptide(L)' 'MEFDEQYLTWIKEEFEKIQFSNDYAQEEKNRRYADLMTNLESHFSIPMFREDADQVDQKVFDLYQEISFARGFSIYD' A
#
# COMPACT_ATOMS: atom_id res chain seq x y z
N MET A 1 4.79 5.14 -17.73
CA MET A 1 3.76 4.15 -18.11
C MET A 1 4.23 2.72 -17.90
N GLU A 2 5.16 2.14 -18.68
CA GLU A 2 5.59 0.74 -18.45
C GLU A 2 6.31 0.55 -17.10
N PHE A 3 7.14 1.52 -16.71
CA PHE A 3 7.82 1.53 -15.41
C PHE A 3 6.84 1.61 -14.22
N ASP A 4 5.76 2.37 -14.38
CA ASP A 4 4.77 2.61 -13.32
C ASP A 4 3.92 1.36 -13.07
N GLU A 5 3.54 0.65 -14.14
CA GLU A 5 2.83 -0.63 -14.02
C GLU A 5 3.71 -1.72 -13.39
N GLN A 6 4.99 -1.79 -13.76
CA GLN A 6 5.95 -2.71 -13.14
C GLN A 6 6.15 -2.38 -11.65
N TYR A 7 6.26 -1.09 -11.31
CA TYR A 7 6.41 -0.66 -9.92
C TYR A 7 5.16 -0.99 -9.09
N LEU A 8 3.97 -0.74 -9.64
CA LEU A 8 2.71 -1.07 -8.96
C LEU A 8 2.55 -2.59 -8.76
N THR A 9 2.96 -3.37 -9.75
CA THR A 9 2.99 -4.84 -9.67
C THR A 9 3.92 -5.31 -8.56
N TRP A 10 5.12 -4.74 -8.48
CA TRP A 10 6.08 -5.06 -7.43
C TRP A 10 5.54 -4.72 -6.03
N ILE A 11 4.95 -3.53 -5.82
CA ILE A 11 4.33 -3.17 -4.53
C ILE A 11 3.26 -4.19 -4.14
N LYS A 12 2.42 -4.60 -5.10
CA LYS A 12 1.37 -5.59 -4.86
C LYS A 12 1.94 -6.94 -4.44
N GLU A 13 2.97 -7.42 -5.13
CA GLU A 13 3.64 -8.69 -4.78
C GLU A 13 4.26 -8.63 -3.38
N GLU A 14 4.90 -7.52 -3.02
CA GLU A 14 5.46 -7.34 -1.67
C GLU A 14 4.37 -7.29 -0.60
N PHE A 15 3.26 -6.60 -0.87
CA PHE A 15 2.08 -6.59 0.01
C PHE A 15 1.56 -8.00 0.28
N GLU A 16 1.33 -8.79 -0.77
CA GLU A 16 0.84 -10.17 -0.65
C GLU A 16 1.82 -11.05 0.16
N LYS A 17 3.14 -10.92 -0.08
CA LYS A 17 4.17 -11.63 0.69
C LYS A 17 4.10 -11.30 2.18
N ILE A 18 3.93 -10.03 2.55
CA ILE A 18 3.81 -9.61 3.95
C ILE A 18 2.51 -10.16 4.56
N GLN A 19 1.40 -10.05 3.84
CA GLN A 19 0.09 -10.47 4.32
C GLN A 19 0.07 -11.95 4.68
N PHE A 20 0.59 -12.80 3.80
CA PHE A 20 0.56 -14.26 3.96
C PHE A 20 1.79 -14.84 4.67
N SER A 21 2.77 -14.02 5.05
CA SER A 21 3.90 -14.47 5.86
C SER A 21 3.47 -14.79 7.29
N ASN A 22 3.87 -15.96 7.78
CA ASN A 22 3.75 -16.35 9.20
C ASN A 22 5.00 -15.98 10.01
N ASP A 23 6.05 -15.46 9.36
CA ASP A 23 7.33 -15.12 9.99
C ASP A 23 7.30 -13.75 10.66
N TYR A 24 6.31 -12.92 10.32
CA TYR A 24 6.17 -11.57 10.85
C TYR A 24 5.05 -11.52 11.90
N ALA A 25 5.41 -11.00 13.08
CA ALA A 25 4.44 -10.51 14.04
C ALA A 25 3.63 -9.37 13.42
N GLN A 26 2.42 -9.15 13.92
CA GLN A 26 1.50 -8.18 13.36
C GLN A 26 2.05 -6.74 13.41
N GLU A 27 2.79 -6.36 14.45
CA GLU A 27 3.46 -5.06 14.51
C GLU A 27 4.48 -4.85 13.38
N GLU A 28 5.22 -5.89 13.02
CA GLU A 28 6.19 -5.86 11.93
C GLU A 28 5.48 -5.76 10.57
N LYS A 29 4.36 -6.47 10.39
CA LYS A 29 3.51 -6.32 9.19
C LYS A 29 3.03 -4.88 9.05
N ASN A 30 2.57 -4.26 10.14
CA ASN A 30 2.09 -2.87 10.13
C ASN A 30 3.18 -1.85 9.75
N ARG A 31 4.43 -2.06 10.19
CA ARG A 31 5.57 -1.22 9.77
C ARG A 31 5.81 -1.35 8.27
N ARG A 32 5.87 -2.57 7.76
CA ARG A 32 6.10 -2.83 6.34
C ARG A 32 4.97 -2.29 5.46
N TYR A 33 3.71 -2.38 5.90
CA TYR A 33 2.60 -1.75 5.21
C TYR A 33 2.74 -0.23 5.15
N ALA A 34 3.19 0.41 6.24
CA ALA A 34 3.46 1.85 6.23
C ALA A 34 4.59 2.22 5.25
N ASP A 35 5.62 1.39 5.12
CA ASP A 35 6.69 1.58 4.13
C ASP A 35 6.16 1.47 2.69
N LEU A 36 5.30 0.47 2.40
CA LEU A 36 4.67 0.34 1.09
C LEU A 36 3.76 1.52 0.75
N MET A 37 2.99 2.02 1.73
CA MET A 37 2.16 3.22 1.56
C MET A 37 3.02 4.44 1.25
N THR A 38 4.11 4.65 1.99
CA THR A 38 5.06 5.76 1.77
C THR A 38 5.67 5.71 0.37
N ASN A 39 6.00 4.50 -0.11
CA ASN A 39 6.51 4.29 -1.46
C ASN A 39 5.48 4.68 -2.54
N LEU A 40 4.21 4.29 -2.36
CA LEU A 40 3.12 4.66 -3.27
C LEU A 40 2.88 6.18 -3.27
N GLU A 41 2.83 6.79 -2.08
CA GLU A 41 2.68 8.24 -1.91
C GLU A 41 3.78 9.00 -2.64
N SER A 42 5.04 8.60 -2.45
CA SER A 42 6.19 9.27 -3.06
C SER A 42 6.26 9.08 -4.57
N HIS A 43 5.97 7.88 -5.09
CA HIS A 43 6.13 7.59 -6.52
C HIS A 43 4.97 8.17 -7.35
N PHE A 44 3.75 8.07 -6.84
CA PHE A 44 2.55 8.48 -7.57
C PHE A 44 1.98 9.83 -7.13
N SER A 45 2.64 10.53 -6.20
CA SER A 45 2.18 11.80 -5.65
C SER A 45 0.76 11.71 -5.08
N ILE A 46 0.46 10.62 -4.37
CA ILE A 46 -0.86 10.42 -3.75
C ILE A 46 -1.08 11.54 -2.72
N PRO A 47 -2.15 12.34 -2.85
CA PRO A 47 -2.41 13.40 -1.91
C PRO A 47 -2.85 12.84 -0.56
N MET A 48 -2.46 13.55 0.50
CA MET A 48 -2.80 13.20 1.88
C MET A 48 -4.31 13.20 2.14
N PHE A 49 -5.06 13.99 1.36
CA PHE A 49 -6.52 14.14 1.49
C PHE A 49 -7.25 13.53 0.30
N ARG A 50 -8.34 12.82 0.59
CA ARG A 50 -9.17 12.13 -0.40
C ARG A 50 -9.87 13.08 -1.39
N GLU A 51 -10.01 14.35 -1.01
CA GLU A 51 -10.65 15.41 -1.82
C GLU A 51 -9.83 15.74 -3.07
N ASP A 52 -8.54 15.38 -3.10
CA ASP A 52 -7.65 15.53 -4.25
C ASP A 52 -7.40 14.19 -4.98
N ALA A 53 -8.06 13.10 -4.57
CA ALA A 53 -7.80 11.75 -5.07
C ALA A 53 -8.16 11.56 -6.56
N ASP A 54 -9.01 12.44 -7.11
CA ASP A 54 -9.40 12.46 -8.53
C ASP A 54 -8.19 12.60 -9.48
N GLN A 55 -7.04 13.04 -8.96
CA GLN A 55 -5.79 13.22 -9.69
C GLN A 55 -4.90 11.97 -9.73
N VAL A 56 -5.24 10.93 -8.96
CA VAL A 56 -4.48 9.68 -8.86
C VAL A 56 -5.13 8.60 -9.72
N ASP A 57 -4.32 7.78 -10.37
CA ASP A 57 -4.82 6.60 -11.08
C ASP A 57 -5.58 5.68 -10.11
N GLN A 58 -6.79 5.28 -10.49
CA GLN A 58 -7.68 4.46 -9.66
C GLN A 58 -6.99 3.18 -9.15
N LYS A 59 -6.15 2.52 -9.98
CA LYS A 59 -5.47 1.29 -9.58
C LYS A 59 -4.45 1.53 -8.46
N VAL A 60 -3.76 2.67 -8.51
CA VAL A 60 -2.81 3.08 -7.48
C VAL A 60 -3.57 3.34 -6.18
N PHE A 61 -4.68 4.08 -6.28
CA PHE A 61 -5.49 4.41 -5.12
C PHE A 61 -6.14 3.17 -4.49
N ASP A 62 -6.61 2.21 -5.29
CA ASP A 62 -7.19 0.95 -4.81
C ASP A 62 -6.17 0.14 -4.02
N LEU A 63 -4.95 -0.03 -4.54
CA LEU A 63 -3.89 -0.76 -3.83
C LEU A 63 -3.48 -0.03 -2.54
N TYR A 64 -3.39 1.30 -2.59
CA TYR A 64 -3.10 2.11 -1.40
C TYR A 64 -4.17 1.93 -0.31
N GLN A 65 -5.45 1.91 -0.68
CA GLN A 65 -6.55 1.65 0.24
C GLN A 65 -6.50 0.22 0.80
N GLU A 66 -6.22 -0.78 -0.04
CA GLU A 66 -6.11 -2.18 0.38
C GLU A 66 -5.02 -2.36 1.46
N ILE A 67 -3.83 -1.77 1.25
CA ILE A 67 -2.74 -1.78 2.22
C ILE A 67 -3.14 -1.01 3.50
N SER A 68 -3.78 0.15 3.36
CA SER A 68 -4.27 0.93 4.49
C SER A 68 -5.29 0.15 5.34
N PHE A 69 -6.20 -0.61 4.70
CA PHE A 69 -7.16 -1.46 5.40
C PHE A 69 -6.49 -2.62 6.11
N ALA A 70 -5.52 -3.30 5.47
CA ALA A 70 -4.77 -4.38 6.10
C ALA A 70 -4.01 -3.91 7.35
N ARG A 71 -3.44 -2.70 7.30
CA ARG A 71 -2.82 -2.04 8.46
C ARG A 71 -3.83 -1.63 9.54
N GLY A 72 -5.02 -1.18 9.14
CA GLY A 72 -6.07 -0.69 10.05
C GLY A 72 -6.94 -1.75 10.72
N PHE A 73 -7.12 -2.92 10.10
CA PHE A 73 -7.85 -4.05 10.71
C PHE A 73 -7.03 -4.75 11.79
N SER A 74 -5.70 -4.68 11.69
CA SER A 74 -4.76 -5.24 12.65
C SER A 74 -4.84 -4.67 14.07
N ILE A 75 -5.50 -3.53 14.28
CA ILE A 75 -5.58 -2.87 15.60
C ILE A 75 -6.80 -3.34 16.40
N TYR A 76 -7.64 -4.21 15.83
CA TYR A 76 -8.91 -4.68 16.41
C TYR A 76 -8.94 -6.16 16.82
N ASP A 77 -7.80 -6.86 16.85
CA ASP A 77 -7.66 -8.21 17.43
C ASP A 77 -6.91 -8.19 18.78
#